data_AF-A0A6B4R755-F1
#
_entry.id   AF-A0A6B4R755-F1
#
_cell.length_a   1.000
_cell.length_b   1.000
_cell.length_c   1.000
_cell.angle_alpha   90.00
_cell.angle_beta   90.00
_cell.angle_gamma   90.00
#
_symmetry.space_group_name_H-M   'P 1'
#
loop_
_entity.id
_entity.type
_entity.pdbx_description
1 polymer ?
#
loop_
_entity_poly.entity_id
_entity_poly.type
_entity_poly.pdbx_seq_one_letter_code
_entity_poly.pdbx_strand_id
1 'polypeptide(L)'
;MELEQWLKDHDIKKMVMQNLEFYLNEYKKDDEEDFNELFKDMDFDKVKYEFHSVSYVINMWHIAENEERKYISAKVRLEYEESTFAEYEAIYDLDGEGEDDYLRSV
;
A
#
# COMPACT_ATOMS: atom_id res chain seq x y z
N MET A 1 14.48 7.07 15.65
CA MET A 1 13.66 5.87 15.45
C MET A 1 14.47 4.90 14.61
N GLU A 2 14.60 3.65 15.06
CA GLU A 2 15.17 2.58 14.23
C GLU A 2 14.03 1.87 13.52
N LEU A 3 14.03 1.89 12.18
CA LEU A 3 12.95 1.33 11.38
C LEU A 3 12.71 -0.14 11.74
N GLU A 4 13.77 -0.95 11.84
CA GLU A 4 13.64 -2.38 12.20
C GLU A 4 12.92 -2.63 13.53
N GLN A 5 13.12 -1.76 14.53
CA GLN A 5 12.41 -1.87 15.80
C GLN A 5 10.93 -1.52 15.63
N TRP A 6 10.65 -0.43 14.91
CA TRP A 6 9.29 -0.03 14.59
C TRP A 6 8.52 -1.14 13.84
N LEU A 7 9.15 -1.81 12.86
CA LEU A 7 8.53 -2.92 12.12
C LEU A 7 8.16 -4.10 13.04
N LYS A 8 8.98 -4.38 14.07
CA LYS A 8 8.71 -5.44 15.05
C LYS A 8 7.54 -5.09 15.95
N ASP A 9 7.43 -3.83 16.34
CA ASP A 9 6.39 -3.37 17.27
C ASP A 9 5.00 -3.30 16.63
N HIS A 10 4.94 -3.11 15.30
CA HIS A 10 3.68 -2.90 14.57
C HIS A 10 3.22 -4.09 13.71
N ASP A 11 4.05 -5.11 13.46
CA ASP A 11 3.73 -6.21 12.52
C ASP A 11 3.27 -5.66 11.15
N ILE A 12 4.07 -4.76 10.59
CA ILE A 12 3.73 -3.96 9.40
C ILE A 12 3.28 -4.81 8.21
N LYS A 13 3.85 -6.02 8.06
CA LYS A 13 3.50 -6.93 6.97
C LYS A 13 2.05 -7.36 7.11
N LYS A 14 1.61 -7.70 8.31
CA LYS A 14 0.20 -8.04 8.55
C LYS A 14 -0.70 -6.84 8.33
N MET A 15 -0.33 -5.68 8.86
CA MET A 15 -1.13 -4.45 8.72
C MET A 15 -1.37 -4.09 7.26
N VAL A 16 -0.32 -4.01 6.44
CA VAL A 16 -0.46 -3.59 5.03
C VAL A 16 -1.24 -4.60 4.20
N MET A 17 -1.16 -5.89 4.51
CA MET A 17 -1.95 -6.91 3.82
C MET A 17 -3.43 -6.82 4.17
N GLN A 18 -3.76 -6.50 5.44
CA GLN A 18 -5.15 -6.26 5.86
C GLN A 18 -5.72 -4.99 5.22
N ASN A 19 -4.91 -3.94 5.13
CA ASN A 19 -5.31 -2.70 4.49
C ASN A 19 -5.52 -2.88 2.98
N LEU A 20 -4.67 -3.65 2.30
CA LEU A 20 -4.87 -4.02 0.89
C LEU A 20 -6.18 -4.80 0.68
N GLU A 21 -6.47 -5.79 1.53
CA GLU A 21 -7.72 -6.54 1.45
C GLU A 21 -8.94 -5.63 1.61
N PHE A 22 -8.89 -4.71 2.59
CA PHE A 22 -9.94 -3.72 2.78
C PHE A 22 -10.07 -2.80 1.55
N TYR A 23 -8.96 -2.25 1.06
CA TYR A 23 -8.93 -1.36 -0.10
C TYR A 23 -9.55 -2.02 -1.34
N LEU A 24 -9.15 -3.24 -1.68
CA LEU A 24 -9.69 -3.94 -2.86
C LEU A 24 -11.18 -4.24 -2.72
N ASN A 25 -11.65 -4.53 -1.51
CA ASN A 25 -13.07 -4.76 -1.24
C ASN A 25 -13.90 -3.49 -1.39
N GLU A 26 -13.40 -2.34 -0.93
CA GLU A 26 -14.10 -1.06 -1.08
C GLU A 26 -14.01 -0.55 -2.52
N TYR A 27 -12.84 -0.63 -3.16
CA TYR A 27 -12.65 -0.24 -4.57
C TYR A 27 -13.62 -1.00 -5.50
N LYS A 28 -13.79 -2.31 -5.31
CA LYS A 28 -14.76 -3.10 -6.07
C LYS A 28 -16.21 -2.62 -5.88
N LYS A 29 -16.57 -2.12 -4.70
CA LYS A 29 -17.93 -1.63 -4.41
C LYS A 29 -18.15 -0.23 -4.97
N ASP A 30 -17.13 0.62 -4.87
CA ASP A 30 -17.20 2.02 -5.24
C ASP A 30 -17.14 2.21 -6.77
N ASP A 31 -16.28 1.45 -7.46
CA ASP A 31 -16.13 1.49 -8.92
C ASP A 31 -15.86 0.09 -9.50
N GLU A 32 -16.93 -0.70 -9.64
CA GLU A 32 -16.84 -2.06 -10.17
C GLU A 32 -16.34 -2.11 -11.62
N GLU A 33 -16.58 -1.07 -12.44
CA GLU A 33 -16.15 -1.04 -13.84
C GLU A 33 -14.63 -0.89 -13.93
N ASP A 34 -14.07 0.09 -13.22
CA ASP A 34 -12.62 0.32 -13.18
C ASP A 34 -11.89 -0.86 -12.51
N PHE A 35 -12.45 -1.43 -11.44
CA PHE A 35 -11.94 -2.65 -10.83
C PHE A 35 -11.86 -3.80 -11.85
N ASN A 36 -12.93 -4.05 -12.60
CA ASN A 36 -12.95 -5.13 -13.58
C ASN A 36 -11.98 -4.87 -14.76
N GLU A 37 -11.75 -3.62 -15.13
CA GLU A 37 -10.76 -3.28 -16.16
C GLU A 37 -9.32 -3.49 -15.64
N LEU A 38 -9.02 -3.16 -14.38
CA LEU A 38 -7.70 -3.40 -13.78
C LEU A 38 -7.33 -4.89 -13.76
N PHE A 39 -8.29 -5.75 -13.43
CA PHE A 39 -8.11 -7.21 -13.36
C PHE A 39 -8.53 -7.93 -14.64
N LYS A 40 -8.68 -7.20 -15.75
CA LYS A 40 -9.09 -7.75 -17.04
C LYS A 40 -8.11 -8.82 -17.50
N ASP A 41 -8.64 -9.89 -18.06
CA ASP A 41 -7.88 -11.04 -18.57
C ASP A 41 -7.06 -11.79 -17.49
N MET A 42 -7.29 -11.50 -16.20
CA MET A 42 -6.67 -12.20 -15.08
C MET A 42 -7.68 -13.10 -14.36
N ASP A 43 -7.22 -14.29 -13.98
CA ASP A 43 -7.90 -15.07 -12.96
C ASP A 43 -7.58 -14.48 -11.58
N PHE A 44 -8.54 -13.76 -10.98
CA PHE A 44 -8.36 -13.06 -9.72
C PHE A 44 -7.81 -13.97 -8.61
N ASP A 45 -8.23 -15.24 -8.57
CA ASP A 45 -7.78 -16.22 -7.57
C ASP A 45 -6.29 -16.62 -7.74
N LYS A 46 -5.68 -16.30 -8.89
CA LYS A 46 -4.26 -16.52 -9.16
C LYS A 46 -3.39 -15.28 -8.94
N VAL A 47 -3.99 -14.12 -8.64
CA VAL A 47 -3.23 -12.92 -8.30
C VAL A 47 -2.49 -13.15 -6.98
N LYS A 48 -1.20 -12.85 -6.97
CA LYS A 48 -0.36 -12.91 -5.77
C LYS A 48 -0.17 -11.51 -5.20
N TYR A 49 -0.19 -11.43 -3.88
CA TYR A 49 0.03 -10.20 -3.13
C TYR A 49 1.35 -10.31 -2.36
N GLU A 50 2.41 -9.71 -2.89
CA GLU A 50 3.75 -9.84 -2.35
C GLU A 50 4.15 -8.58 -1.58
N PHE A 51 4.37 -8.72 -0.27
CA PHE A 51 4.94 -7.66 0.55
C PHE A 51 6.31 -7.27 0.01
N HIS A 52 6.44 -6.05 -0.49
CA HIS A 52 7.57 -5.66 -1.31
C HIS A 52 8.62 -4.87 -0.52
N SER A 53 8.23 -3.80 0.15
CA SER A 53 9.18 -2.93 0.85
C SER A 53 8.52 -2.08 1.92
N VAL A 54 9.34 -1.58 2.84
CA VAL A 54 8.97 -0.52 3.79
C VAL A 54 10.05 0.54 3.79
N SER A 55 9.62 1.80 3.79
CA SER A 55 10.50 2.97 3.78
C SER A 55 10.10 3.97 4.84
N TYR A 56 11.09 4.54 5.54
CA TYR A 56 10.89 5.77 6.30
C TYR A 56 11.09 6.95 5.36
N VAL A 57 10.06 7.79 5.22
CA VAL A 57 10.06 8.89 4.27
C VAL A 57 10.05 10.22 5.02
N ILE A 58 10.90 11.14 4.58
CA ILE A 58 10.85 12.55 4.95
C ILE A 58 10.55 13.34 3.67
N ASN A 59 9.42 14.04 3.63
CA ASN A 59 9.01 14.84 2.47
C ASN A 59 8.78 16.30 2.87
N MET A 60 8.91 17.20 1.89
CA MET A 60 8.57 18.64 2.03
C MET A 60 7.37 19.04 1.16
N TRP A 61 6.64 18.06 0.62
CA TRP A 61 5.57 18.27 -0.35
C TRP A 61 4.24 18.47 0.42
N HIS A 62 3.57 19.61 0.18
CA HIS A 62 2.23 19.95 0.71
C HIS A 62 2.09 20.19 2.23
N ILE A 63 3.05 20.86 2.88
CA ILE A 63 2.77 21.47 4.19
C ILE A 63 3.03 22.97 4.11
N ALA A 64 2.24 23.75 4.86
CA ALA A 64 2.48 25.17 5.11
C ALA A 64 3.97 25.44 5.27
N GLU A 65 4.46 26.52 4.65
CA GLU A 65 5.88 26.79 4.45
C GLU A 65 6.73 26.42 5.69
N ASN A 66 7.52 25.35 5.56
CA ASN A 66 8.62 24.88 6.44
C ASN A 66 8.39 23.73 7.42
N GLU A 67 7.36 22.90 7.28
CA GLU A 67 7.26 21.64 8.06
C GLU A 67 7.54 20.39 7.20
N GLU A 68 8.41 19.50 7.71
CA GLU A 68 8.70 18.20 7.10
C GLU A 68 7.61 17.19 7.48
N ARG A 69 7.02 16.50 6.49
CA ARG A 69 6.19 15.33 6.75
C ARG A 69 7.08 14.12 6.93
N LYS A 70 6.85 13.35 8.00
CA LYS A 70 7.55 12.10 8.29
C LYS A 70 6.52 10.98 8.39
N TYR A 71 6.74 9.91 7.64
CA TYR A 71 5.81 8.79 7.60
C TYR A 71 6.53 7.49 7.23
N ILE A 72 5.86 6.38 7.51
CA ILE A 72 6.22 5.05 7.04
C ILE A 72 5.39 4.73 5.79
N SER A 73 6.06 4.32 4.73
CA SER A 73 5.43 3.80 3.51
C SER A 73 5.66 2.30 3.44
N ALA A 74 4.59 1.51 3.31
CA ALA A 74 4.66 0.06 3.10
C ALA A 74 4.01 -0.30 1.76
N LYS A 75 4.71 -1.10 0.96
CA LYS A 75 4.29 -1.46 -0.41
C LYS A 75 4.01 -2.95 -0.54
N VAL A 76 2.94 -3.27 -1.27
CA VAL A 76 2.58 -4.63 -1.70
C VAL A 76 2.45 -4.64 -3.22
N ARG A 77 3.10 -5.60 -3.86
CA ARG A 77 2.98 -5.81 -5.30
C ARG A 77 1.86 -6.79 -5.60
N LEU A 78 1.05 -6.45 -6.59
CA LEU A 78 0.06 -7.34 -7.17
C LEU A 78 0.70 -7.97 -8.40
N GLU A 79 0.83 -9.30 -8.38
CA GLU A 79 1.52 -10.06 -9.41
C GLU A 79 0.59 -11.08 -10.07
N TYR A 80 0.69 -11.20 -11.40
CA TYR A 80 0.03 -12.21 -12.21
C TYR A 80 1.02 -12.72 -13.25
N GLU A 81 1.09 -14.04 -13.46
CA GLU A 81 2.06 -14.68 -14.39
C GLU A 81 3.51 -14.16 -14.22
N GLU A 82 3.97 -14.05 -12.97
CA GLU A 82 5.32 -13.60 -12.60
C GLU A 82 5.65 -12.14 -12.99
N SER A 83 4.62 -11.34 -13.31
CA SER A 83 4.76 -9.91 -13.62
C SER A 83 3.96 -9.07 -12.63
N THR A 84 4.57 -7.99 -12.14
CA THR A 84 3.86 -6.97 -11.35
C THR A 84 3.02 -6.10 -12.29
N PHE A 85 1.70 -6.04 -12.06
CA PHE A 85 0.81 -5.17 -12.85
C PHE A 85 0.30 -3.97 -12.04
N ALA A 86 0.34 -4.06 -10.70
CA ALA A 86 -0.01 -2.95 -9.83
C ALA A 86 0.81 -3.00 -8.52
N GLU A 87 0.95 -1.84 -7.89
CA GLU A 87 1.54 -1.67 -6.57
C GLU A 87 0.57 -0.92 -5.67
N TYR A 88 0.26 -1.53 -4.53
CA TYR A 88 -0.45 -0.89 -3.44
C TYR A 88 0.57 -0.31 -2.46
N GLU A 89 0.33 0.89 -1.96
CA GLU A 89 1.14 1.53 -0.93
C GLU A 89 0.24 2.11 0.15
N ALA A 90 0.51 1.75 1.40
CA ALA A 90 -0.11 2.33 2.56
C ALA A 90 0.86 3.25 3.29
N ILE A 91 0.37 4.41 3.71
CA ILE A 91 1.07 5.44 4.45
C ILE A 91 0.61 5.40 5.91
N TYR A 92 1.56 5.29 6.81
CA TYR A 92 1.36 5.32 8.25
C TYR A 92 2.12 6.48 8.86
N ASP A 93 1.59 7.07 9.91
CA ASP A 93 2.36 7.95 10.76
C ASP A 93 3.43 7.15 11.55
N LEU A 94 4.14 7.85 12.44
CA LEU A 94 5.21 7.22 13.22
C LEU A 94 4.71 6.41 14.43
N ASP A 95 3.42 6.51 14.76
CA ASP A 95 2.76 5.73 15.81
C ASP A 95 2.02 4.50 15.25
N GLY A 96 2.04 4.32 13.92
CA GLY A 96 1.43 3.18 13.23
C GLY A 96 -0.02 3.37 12.83
N GLU A 97 -0.58 4.58 12.97
CA GLU A 97 -1.90 4.88 12.47
C GLU A 97 -1.86 5.09 10.95
N GLY A 98 -2.83 4.52 10.24
CA GLY A 98 -2.94 4.69 8.79
C GLY A 98 -3.41 6.11 8.45
N GLU A 99 -2.66 6.82 7.63
CA GLU A 99 -3.01 8.18 7.18
C GLU A 99 -3.66 8.17 5.80
N ASP A 100 -3.15 7.36 4.88
CA ASP A 100 -3.60 7.33 3.47
C ASP A 100 -3.14 6.04 2.78
N ASP A 101 -3.73 5.70 1.65
CA ASP A 101 -3.28 4.59 0.80
C ASP A 101 -3.63 4.80 -0.68
N TYR A 102 -2.96 4.05 -1.55
CA TYR A 102 -3.23 4.09 -2.98
C TYR A 102 -2.82 2.82 -3.70
N LEU A 103 -3.54 2.53 -4.79
CA LEU A 103 -3.20 1.52 -5.77
C LEU A 103 -2.77 2.20 -7.08
N ARG A 104 -1.65 1.74 -7.65
CA ARG A 104 -1.11 2.27 -8.92
C ARG A 104 -0.81 1.12 -9.88
N SER A 105 -1.31 1.20 -11.10
CA SER A 105 -0.86 0.33 -12.19
C SER A 105 0.61 0.60 -12.53
N VAL A 106 1.35 -0.44 -12.90
CA VAL A 106 2.80 -0.40 -13.21
C VAL A 106 3.05 -0.52 -14.70
#